data_AF-A0A2V5PQT2-F1
#
_entry.id   AF-A0A2V5PQT2-F1
#
_cell.length_a   1.000
_cell.length_b   1.000
_cell.length_c   1.000
_cell.angle_alpha   90.00
_cell.angle_beta   90.00
_cell.angle_gamma   90.00
#
_symmetry.space_group_name_H-M   'P 1'
#
loop_
_entity.id
_entity.type
_entity.pdbx_description
1 polymer ?
#
loop_
_entity_poly.entity_id
_entity_poly.type
_entity_poly.pdbx_seq_one_letter_code
_entity_poly.pdbx_strand_id
1 'polypeptide(L)'
;MKIKLLFAALLIAPLCAISLHAGTPAQDKEFVDKYKTAFEKGDKATLESFLYTKGANPEALEFYKMMMTPDAGAKISKIELVDLTPEDVKKASETMTGPDGSKAQLSLKPTKKLKITVETKDANGSSSSSSENFVAEKDGKYVIPVTASVK
;
A
#
# COMPACT_ATOMS: atom_id res chain seq x y z
N MET A 1 -46.96 -38.67 14.06
CA MET A 1 -45.75 -38.10 14.70
C MET A 1 -44.59 -38.32 13.74
N LYS A 2 -44.15 -37.32 12.97
CA LYS A 2 -43.06 -36.37 13.27
C LYS A 2 -41.79 -37.03 13.83
N ILE A 3 -40.82 -37.30 12.96
CA ILE A 3 -39.38 -37.11 13.20
C ILE A 3 -38.77 -36.63 11.87
N LYS A 4 -38.33 -35.37 11.90
CA LYS A 4 -37.43 -34.73 10.93
C LYS A 4 -35.99 -35.01 11.41
N LEU A 5 -35.01 -34.76 10.52
CA LEU A 5 -33.54 -34.72 10.73
C LEU A 5 -32.84 -36.06 10.37
N LEU A 6 -31.76 -36.11 9.58
CA LEU A 6 -30.71 -35.12 9.30
C LEU A 6 -30.19 -35.11 7.85
N PHE A 7 -29.82 -33.91 7.44
CA PHE A 7 -28.88 -33.58 6.36
C PHE A 7 -27.48 -34.13 6.66
N ALA A 8 -26.80 -34.70 5.66
CA ALA A 8 -25.34 -34.68 5.54
C ALA A 8 -24.90 -35.19 4.16
N ALA A 9 -24.90 -34.33 3.15
CA ALA A 9 -24.09 -34.56 1.95
C ALA A 9 -22.95 -33.54 1.97
N LEU A 10 -21.79 -34.07 2.35
CA LEU A 10 -20.49 -33.42 2.47
C LEU A 10 -20.09 -32.82 1.10
N LEU A 11 -20.20 -31.51 0.95
CA LEU A 11 -19.55 -30.77 -0.13
C LEU A 11 -18.04 -30.74 0.17
N ILE A 12 -17.29 -31.59 -0.52
CA ILE A 12 -15.84 -31.54 -0.58
C ILE A 12 -15.48 -30.32 -1.42
N ALA A 13 -15.25 -29.18 -0.76
CA ALA A 13 -14.64 -28.02 -1.39
C ALA A 13 -13.16 -28.36 -1.68
N PRO A 14 -12.65 -28.09 -2.90
CA PRO A 14 -11.21 -28.20 -3.13
C PRO A 14 -10.54 -27.08 -2.32
N LEU A 15 -9.86 -27.46 -1.23
CA LEU A 15 -8.85 -26.60 -0.63
C LEU A 15 -7.73 -26.45 -1.66
N CYS A 16 -7.86 -25.46 -2.54
CA CYS A 16 -6.70 -24.83 -3.13
C CYS A 16 -5.82 -24.43 -1.94
N ALA A 17 -4.62 -25.00 -1.87
CA ALA A 17 -3.59 -24.55 -0.96
C ALA A 17 -3.24 -23.11 -1.35
N ILE A 18 -3.97 -22.14 -0.81
CA ILE A 18 -3.66 -20.74 -0.91
C ILE A 18 -2.44 -20.58 -0.01
N SER A 19 -1.25 -20.66 -0.59
CA SER A 19 -0.08 -20.07 0.07
C SER A 19 -0.48 -18.65 0.44
N LEU A 20 -0.58 -18.38 1.74
CA LEU A 20 -0.90 -17.08 2.36
C LEU A 20 0.21 -16.05 2.09
N HIS A 21 0.57 -15.87 0.82
CA HIS A 21 1.24 -14.67 0.38
C HIS A 21 0.21 -13.55 0.51
N ALA A 22 0.57 -12.51 1.26
CA ALA A 22 -0.24 -11.30 1.31
C ALA A 22 -0.33 -10.72 -0.10
N GLY A 23 -1.53 -10.81 -0.68
CA GLY A 23 -1.87 -10.49 -2.07
C GLY A 23 -1.53 -11.53 -3.14
N THR A 24 -2.40 -11.60 -4.13
CA THR A 24 -2.27 -12.40 -5.35
C THR A 24 -1.60 -11.59 -6.47
N PRO A 25 -0.97 -12.22 -7.48
CA PRO A 25 -0.44 -11.52 -8.64
C PRO A 25 -1.49 -10.63 -9.36
N ALA A 26 -2.76 -11.03 -9.31
CA ALA A 26 -3.87 -10.25 -9.86
C ALA A 26 -4.13 -8.96 -9.04
N GLN A 27 -4.12 -9.06 -7.70
CA GLN A 27 -4.25 -7.89 -6.81
C GLN A 27 -3.05 -6.94 -6.93
N ASP A 28 -1.83 -7.49 -7.01
CA ASP A 28 -0.61 -6.71 -7.24
C ASP A 28 -0.72 -5.89 -8.53
N LYS A 29 -1.16 -6.54 -9.62
CA LYS A 29 -1.37 -5.89 -10.91
C LYS A 29 -2.47 -4.83 -10.86
N GLU A 30 -3.62 -5.13 -10.26
CA GLU A 30 -4.73 -4.18 -10.16
C GLU A 30 -4.31 -2.90 -9.42
N PHE A 31 -3.61 -3.06 -8.30
CA PHE A 31 -3.10 -1.93 -7.53
C PHE A 31 -2.10 -1.10 -8.33
N VAL A 32 -1.10 -1.74 -8.93
CA VAL A 32 -0.07 -1.06 -9.73
C VAL A 32 -0.69 -0.33 -10.92
N ASP A 33 -1.59 -0.95 -11.65
CA ASP A 33 -2.23 -0.35 -12.83
C ASP A 33 -3.07 0.88 -12.42
N LYS A 34 -3.85 0.76 -11.34
CA LYS A 34 -4.69 1.86 -10.85
C LYS A 34 -3.83 3.01 -10.31
N TYR A 35 -2.80 2.70 -9.53
CA TYR A 35 -1.87 3.69 -9.00
C TYR A 35 -1.13 4.41 -10.14
N LYS A 36 -0.57 3.66 -11.10
CA LYS A 36 0.09 4.21 -12.28
C LYS A 36 -0.83 5.14 -13.06
N THR A 37 -2.05 4.69 -13.33
CA THR A 37 -3.04 5.47 -14.07
C THR A 37 -3.38 6.76 -13.35
N ALA A 38 -3.58 6.73 -12.03
CA ALA A 38 -3.85 7.92 -11.24
C ALA A 38 -2.65 8.87 -11.23
N PHE A 39 -1.45 8.32 -11.07
CA PHE A 39 -0.20 9.08 -11.08
C PHE A 39 0.03 9.81 -12.39
N GLU A 40 0.00 9.09 -13.52
CA GLU A 40 0.26 9.67 -14.84
C GLU A 40 -0.84 10.66 -15.28
N LYS A 41 -2.06 10.53 -14.75
CA LYS A 41 -3.15 11.50 -14.97
C LYS A 41 -3.09 12.73 -14.04
N GLY A 42 -2.20 12.73 -13.05
CA GLY A 42 -2.20 13.76 -12.00
C GLY A 42 -3.46 13.73 -11.13
N ASP A 43 -4.15 12.59 -11.05
CA ASP A 43 -5.38 12.42 -10.27
C ASP A 43 -5.05 12.27 -8.77
N LYS A 44 -4.82 13.43 -8.14
CA LYS A 44 -4.48 13.52 -6.71
C LYS A 44 -5.54 12.89 -5.83
N ALA A 45 -6.83 13.02 -6.17
CA ALA A 45 -7.91 12.45 -5.37
C ALA A 45 -7.84 10.92 -5.35
N THR A 46 -7.60 10.29 -6.50
CA THR A 46 -7.41 8.83 -6.55
C THR A 46 -6.11 8.40 -5.88
N LEU A 47 -5.01 9.15 -6.06
CA LEU A 47 -3.75 8.89 -5.36
C LEU A 47 -3.95 8.91 -3.83
N GLU A 48 -4.53 9.98 -3.29
CA GLU A 48 -4.81 10.11 -1.86
C GLU A 48 -5.77 9.03 -1.34
N SER A 49 -6.65 8.49 -2.19
CA SER A 49 -7.55 7.39 -1.81
C SER A 49 -6.83 6.08 -1.46
N PHE A 50 -5.58 5.92 -1.88
CA PHE A 50 -4.75 4.78 -1.47
C PHE A 50 -4.24 4.91 -0.04
N LEU A 51 -4.26 6.11 0.57
CA LEU A 51 -3.82 6.31 1.94
C LEU A 51 -4.82 5.68 2.92
N TYR A 52 -4.33 4.87 3.85
CA TYR A 52 -5.11 4.42 4.98
C TYR A 52 -5.07 5.48 6.08
N THR A 53 -6.16 6.23 6.22
CA THR A 53 -6.23 7.43 7.06
C THR A 53 -6.81 7.19 8.46
N LYS A 54 -7.30 5.97 8.76
CA LYS A 54 -7.94 5.68 10.03
C LYS A 54 -6.93 5.76 11.19
N GLY A 55 -7.14 6.72 12.09
CA GLY A 55 -6.26 6.95 13.22
C GLY A 55 -4.94 7.65 12.85
N ALA A 56 -4.80 8.11 11.61
CA ALA A 56 -3.64 8.86 11.18
C ALA A 56 -3.49 10.16 11.96
N ASN A 57 -2.25 10.54 12.26
CA ASN A 57 -1.96 11.88 12.73
C ASN A 57 -2.23 12.87 11.56
N PRO A 58 -2.98 13.98 11.76
CA PRO A 58 -3.26 14.95 10.70
C PRO A 58 -2.01 15.53 10.02
N GLU A 59 -0.96 15.80 10.78
CA GLU A 59 0.31 16.33 10.24
C GLU A 59 1.02 15.29 9.39
N ALA A 60 1.01 14.02 9.84
CA ALA A 60 1.53 12.92 9.06
C ALA A 60 0.71 12.72 7.78
N LEU A 61 -0.62 12.76 7.86
CA LEU A 61 -1.47 12.61 6.68
C LEU A 61 -1.15 13.67 5.63
N GLU A 62 -1.02 14.93 6.02
CA GLU A 62 -0.66 16.01 5.11
C GLU A 62 0.73 15.80 4.50
N PHE A 63 1.70 15.37 5.31
CA PHE A 63 3.04 15.02 4.83
C PHE A 63 3.01 13.92 3.75
N TYR A 64 2.23 12.86 3.95
CA TYR A 64 2.07 11.79 2.95
C TYR A 64 1.43 12.29 1.65
N LYS A 65 0.43 13.17 1.72
CA LYS A 65 -0.18 13.79 0.53
C LYS A 65 0.81 14.64 -0.25
N MET A 66 1.60 15.44 0.46
CA MET A 66 2.65 16.26 -0.15
C MET A 66 3.75 15.40 -0.78
N MET A 67 4.13 14.27 -0.16
CA MET A 67 5.13 13.34 -0.71
C MET A 67 4.62 12.50 -1.89
N MET A 68 3.33 12.18 -1.95
CA MET A 68 2.77 11.36 -3.03
C MET A 68 2.61 12.11 -4.36
N THR A 69 2.46 13.43 -4.31
CA THR A 69 2.05 14.22 -5.47
C THR A 69 3.11 15.12 -6.13
N PRO A 70 4.41 15.18 -5.75
CA PRO A 70 5.34 16.15 -6.32
C PRO A 70 5.61 15.88 -7.82
N ASP A 71 5.64 14.60 -8.19
CA ASP A 71 5.84 14.14 -9.57
C ASP A 71 4.53 13.68 -10.23
N ALA A 72 3.37 13.90 -9.60
CA ALA A 72 2.09 13.48 -10.16
C ALA A 72 1.81 14.19 -11.49
N GLY A 73 1.47 13.42 -12.52
CA GLY A 73 1.35 13.87 -13.92
C GLY A 73 2.61 13.59 -14.75
N ALA A 74 3.73 13.22 -14.13
CA ALA A 74 4.90 12.75 -14.85
C ALA A 74 4.71 11.31 -15.34
N LYS A 75 5.47 10.93 -16.37
CA LYS A 75 5.43 9.58 -16.93
C LYS A 75 6.26 8.63 -16.09
N ILE A 76 5.66 7.52 -15.68
CA ILE A 76 6.35 6.48 -14.92
C ILE A 76 7.17 5.63 -15.89
N SER A 77 8.49 5.56 -15.67
CA SER A 77 9.36 4.65 -16.41
C SER A 77 9.30 3.24 -15.85
N LYS A 78 9.22 3.09 -14.52
CA LYS A 78 9.07 1.81 -13.84
C LYS A 78 8.18 1.92 -12.61
N ILE A 79 7.26 0.96 -12.43
CA ILE A 79 6.47 0.81 -11.21
C ILE A 79 6.35 -0.67 -10.87
N GLU A 80 6.59 -1.02 -9.62
CA GLU A 80 6.56 -2.41 -9.15
C GLU A 80 6.17 -2.49 -7.67
N LEU A 81 5.42 -3.55 -7.33
CA LEU A 81 5.29 -4.01 -5.95
C LEU A 81 6.33 -5.10 -5.71
N VAL A 82 7.17 -4.90 -4.70
CA VAL A 82 8.18 -5.87 -4.31
C VAL A 82 7.92 -6.38 -2.90
N ASP A 83 8.41 -7.58 -2.60
CA ASP A 83 8.41 -8.12 -1.26
C ASP A 83 9.32 -7.31 -0.34
N LEU A 84 8.97 -7.28 0.95
CA LEU A 84 9.74 -6.56 1.95
C LEU A 84 11.03 -7.31 2.28
N THR A 85 12.14 -6.57 2.31
CA THR A 85 13.38 -7.07 2.89
C THR A 85 13.29 -7.10 4.43
N PRO A 86 14.18 -7.83 5.13
CA PRO A 86 14.24 -7.75 6.59
C PRO A 86 14.45 -6.32 7.12
N GLU A 87 15.21 -5.50 6.39
CA GLU A 87 15.42 -4.09 6.74
C GLU A 87 14.14 -3.27 6.58
N ASP A 88 13.37 -3.52 5.51
CA ASP A 88 12.07 -2.89 5.30
C ASP A 88 11.10 -3.21 6.45
N VAL A 89 11.04 -4.49 6.86
CA VAL A 89 10.21 -4.92 7.99
C VAL A 89 10.63 -4.24 9.29
N LYS A 90 11.94 -4.10 9.53
CA LYS A 90 12.47 -3.39 10.70
C LYS A 90 12.05 -1.92 10.70
N LYS A 91 12.28 -1.21 9.58
CA LYS A 91 11.89 0.21 9.42
C LYS A 91 10.39 0.42 9.58
N ALA A 92 9.58 -0.44 8.96
CA ALA A 92 8.12 -0.38 9.04
C ALA A 92 7.58 -0.66 10.46
N SER A 93 8.35 -1.36 11.30
CA SER A 93 7.98 -1.69 12.67
C SER A 93 8.54 -0.68 13.69
N GLU A 94 9.32 0.30 13.25
CA GLU A 94 9.95 1.27 14.13
C GLU A 94 8.92 2.26 14.70
N THR A 95 9.03 2.51 16.00
CA THR A 95 8.27 3.57 16.67
C THR A 95 9.12 4.83 16.69
N MET A 96 8.65 5.87 16.01
CA MET A 96 9.27 7.19 16.00
C MET A 96 8.87 7.92 17.28
N THR A 97 9.85 8.49 17.99
CA THR A 97 9.60 9.33 19.17
C THR A 97 9.81 10.79 18.79
N GLY A 98 8.76 11.59 18.89
CA GLY A 98 8.78 13.03 18.66
C GLY A 98 9.53 13.79 19.77
N PRO A 99 9.90 15.05 19.52
CA PRO A 99 10.61 15.89 20.50
C PRO A 99 9.80 16.17 21.77
N ASP A 100 8.47 16.03 21.70
CA ASP A 100 7.52 16.13 22.80
C ASP A 100 7.30 14.80 23.55
N GLY A 101 8.02 13.74 23.16
CA GLY A 101 7.84 12.39 23.69
C GLY A 101 6.65 11.62 23.11
N SER A 102 5.91 12.21 22.16
CA SER A 102 4.86 11.50 21.43
C SER A 102 5.46 10.34 20.63
N LYS A 103 4.71 9.25 20.49
CA LYS A 103 5.14 8.07 19.75
C LYS A 103 4.26 7.89 18.53
N ALA A 104 4.86 7.57 17.39
CA ALA A 104 4.15 7.29 16.15
C ALA A 104 4.72 6.04 15.46
N GLN A 105 3.84 5.30 14.80
CA GLN A 105 4.19 4.12 14.01
C GLN A 105 3.22 4.00 12.82
N LEU A 106 3.58 3.25 11.78
CA LEU A 106 2.64 2.88 10.72
C LEU A 106 1.38 2.23 11.30
N SER A 107 0.22 2.72 10.84
CA SER A 107 -1.10 2.27 11.29
C SER A 107 -1.46 0.83 10.91
N LEU A 108 -0.81 0.27 9.90
CA LEU A 108 -0.91 -1.14 9.50
C LEU A 108 0.48 -1.68 9.22
N LYS A 109 0.69 -2.97 9.51
CA LYS A 109 1.92 -3.67 9.14
C LYS A 109 1.98 -3.83 7.61
N PRO A 110 3.01 -3.31 6.94
CA PRO A 110 3.17 -3.49 5.50
C PRO A 110 3.44 -4.96 5.14
N THR A 111 3.05 -5.31 3.93
CA THR A 111 3.29 -6.63 3.32
C THR A 111 4.09 -6.52 2.03
N LYS A 112 4.07 -5.34 1.39
CA LYS A 112 4.77 -5.05 0.14
C LYS A 112 5.38 -3.64 0.19
N LYS A 113 6.25 -3.36 -0.77
CA LYS A 113 6.79 -2.02 -1.02
C LYS A 113 6.55 -1.64 -2.48
N LEU A 114 5.88 -0.51 -2.68
CA LEU A 114 5.71 0.12 -3.98
C LEU A 114 6.98 0.91 -4.31
N LYS A 115 7.57 0.65 -5.47
CA LYS A 115 8.70 1.40 -6.01
C LYS A 115 8.28 2.05 -7.31
N ILE A 116 8.57 3.34 -7.45
CA ILE A 116 8.26 4.12 -8.64
C ILE A 116 9.55 4.80 -9.09
N THR A 117 9.84 4.70 -10.37
CA THR A 117 10.85 5.49 -11.05
C THR A 117 10.16 6.33 -12.11
N VAL A 118 10.46 7.63 -12.09
CA VAL A 118 10.02 8.60 -13.08
C VAL A 118 11.26 9.03 -13.85
N GLU A 119 11.17 9.05 -15.17
CA GLU A 119 12.19 9.65 -16.02
C GLU A 119 11.65 10.93 -16.61
N THR A 120 12.32 12.04 -16.32
CA THR A 120 12.05 13.34 -16.92
C THR A 120 13.04 13.55 -18.03
N LYS A 121 12.53 13.77 -19.25
CA LYS A 121 13.34 14.03 -20.44
C LYS A 121 12.93 15.36 -21.01
N ASP A 122 13.86 16.32 -21.01
CA ASP A 122 13.66 17.65 -21.56
C ASP A 122 14.74 17.99 -22.60
N ALA A 123 14.69 19.20 -23.14
CA ALA A 123 15.64 19.66 -24.16
C ALA A 123 17.09 19.75 -23.66
N ASN A 124 17.31 19.72 -22.34
CA ASN A 124 18.60 19.92 -21.69
C ASN A 124 19.19 18.63 -21.12
N GLY A 125 18.43 17.54 -21.07
CA GLY A 125 18.92 16.22 -20.66
C GLY A 125 17.83 15.25 -20.19
N SER A 126 18.27 14.13 -19.62
CA SER A 126 17.41 13.16 -18.94
C SER A 126 17.78 13.14 -17.46
N SER A 127 16.80 13.24 -16.58
CA SER A 127 16.92 13.02 -15.15
C SER A 127 15.96 11.90 -14.71
N SER A 128 16.26 11.27 -13.58
CA SER A 128 15.37 10.26 -13.00
C SER A 128 15.17 10.53 -11.53
N SER A 129 13.93 10.41 -11.07
CA SER A 129 13.57 10.39 -9.65
C SER A 129 13.04 9.01 -9.30
N SER A 130 13.21 8.60 -8.04
CA SER A 130 12.61 7.36 -7.53
C SER A 130 11.98 7.60 -6.17
N SER A 131 10.81 7.01 -5.95
CA SER A 131 10.09 7.06 -4.70
C SER A 131 9.66 5.65 -4.27
N GLU A 132 9.59 5.46 -2.94
CA GLU A 132 9.17 4.21 -2.35
C GLU A 132 8.05 4.46 -1.33
N ASN A 133 7.02 3.60 -1.32
CA ASN A 133 5.95 3.63 -0.33
C ASN A 133 5.70 2.22 0.20
N PHE A 134 5.54 2.08 1.51
CA PHE A 134 5.06 0.83 2.08
C PHE A 134 3.59 0.60 1.72
N VAL A 135 3.24 -0.66 1.50
CA VAL A 135 1.88 -1.09 1.15
C VAL A 135 1.46 -2.20 2.10
N ALA A 136 0.30 -2.03 2.71
CA ALA A 136 -0.35 -3.00 3.58
C ALA A 136 -1.61 -3.54 2.93
N GLU A 137 -2.05 -4.71 3.36
CA GLU A 137 -3.35 -5.27 2.98
C GLU A 137 -4.38 -4.99 4.09
N LYS A 138 -5.54 -4.47 3.70
CA LYS A 138 -6.69 -4.30 4.58
C LYS A 138 -7.97 -4.71 3.83
N ASP A 139 -8.70 -5.67 4.40
CA ASP A 139 -9.97 -6.17 3.85
C ASP A 139 -9.85 -6.61 2.37
N GLY A 140 -8.76 -7.29 2.03
CA GLY A 140 -8.47 -7.77 0.67
C GLY A 140 -8.05 -6.68 -0.33
N LYS A 141 -7.78 -5.45 0.14
CA LYS A 141 -7.33 -4.32 -0.68
C LYS A 141 -5.97 -3.83 -0.22
N TYR A 142 -5.14 -3.41 -1.17
CA TYR A 142 -3.90 -2.72 -0.86
C TYR A 142 -4.11 -1.24 -0.56
N VAL A 143 -3.45 -0.78 0.48
CA VAL A 143 -3.47 0.58 0.99
C VAL A 143 -2.07 0.98 1.45
N ILE A 144 -1.77 2.28 1.44
CA ILE A 144 -0.54 2.85 1.97
C ILE A 144 -0.80 3.27 3.42
N PRO A 145 -0.22 2.58 4.42
CA PRO A 145 -0.42 2.96 5.82
C PRO A 145 0.20 4.31 6.10
N VAL A 146 -0.59 5.20 6.70
CA VAL A 146 -0.11 6.47 7.25
C VAL A 146 0.32 6.26 8.70
N THR A 147 1.31 7.03 9.16
CA THR A 147 1.71 6.99 10.57
C THR A 147 0.59 7.49 11.47
N ALA A 148 0.42 6.78 12.58
CA ALA A 148 -0.59 7.02 13.62
C ALA A 148 0.10 7.11 14.97
N SER A 149 -0.51 7.83 15.91
CA SER A 149 -0.02 7.90 17.28
C SER A 149 -0.13 6.52 17.96
N VAL A 150 0.93 6.12 18.64
CA VAL A 150 0.97 4.93 19.49
C VAL A 150 0.46 5.34 20.87
N LYS A 151 -0.59 4.68 21.36
CA LYS A 151 -1.12 4.85 22.71
C LYS A 151 -0.34 4.02 23.72
#